data_AF-A0A955K7W7-F1
#
_entry.id   AF-A0A955K7W7-F1
#
_cell.length_a   1.000
_cell.length_b   1.000
_cell.length_c   1.000
_cell.angle_alpha   90.00
_cell.angle_beta   90.00
_cell.angle_gamma   90.00
#
_symmetry.space_group_name_H-M   'P 1'
#
loop_
_entity.id
_entity.type
_entity.pdbx_description
1 polymer ?
#
loop_
_entity_poly.entity_id
_entity_poly.type
_entity_poly.pdbx_seq_one_letter_code
_entity_poly.pdbx_strand_id
1 'polypeptide(L)'
;METEQKTPGLNTDLKANIAILLSIAALAVSLFGGGGLLKPSVPDGPEGFIKQTAKDAGIGGRTYDQCIEDTTIEPLILEDVNETNAIASFAEMAGIGTPFNVIVTDRQVIPVSGAYPYELFELILNTIEEQGSIDQETLAQFEITELDYEVVRLFRPFDPVTDHYRGSGSPSITIIEYSDLECPFCARVHDTFKQIVDEHTDVTWVYRHLPLSFHPQAMPAAIASECVAREEGNEAFWNFADTIFANQEQLQ
;
A
#
# COMPACT_ATOMS: atom_id res chain seq x y z
N MET A 1 -30.72 -32.62 26.52
CA MET A 1 -29.84 -31.68 27.24
C MET A 1 -28.97 -31.04 26.19
N GLU A 2 -29.51 -30.02 25.53
CA GLU A 2 -28.75 -29.17 24.62
C GLU A 2 -28.32 -27.94 25.42
N THR A 3 -27.02 -27.69 25.46
CA THR A 3 -26.44 -26.49 26.03
C THR A 3 -26.04 -25.60 24.86
N GLU A 4 -26.84 -24.58 24.58
CA GLU A 4 -26.47 -23.48 23.67
C GLU A 4 -25.27 -22.73 24.25
N GLN A 5 -24.18 -22.72 23.49
CA GLN A 5 -22.97 -21.98 23.79
C GLN A 5 -23.12 -20.60 23.14
N LYS A 6 -23.38 -19.59 23.96
CA LYS A 6 -23.55 -18.19 23.54
C LYS A 6 -22.19 -17.59 23.22
N THR A 7 -21.94 -17.28 21.95
CA THR A 7 -20.78 -16.50 21.50
C THR A 7 -20.85 -15.07 22.07
N PRO A 8 -19.73 -14.49 22.55
CA PRO A 8 -19.72 -13.11 23.01
C PRO A 8 -19.68 -12.18 21.79
N GLY A 9 -20.80 -11.51 21.51
CA GLY A 9 -20.85 -10.46 20.51
C GLY A 9 -19.96 -9.27 20.89
N LEU A 10 -19.26 -8.73 19.90
CA LEU A 10 -18.43 -7.54 20.00
C LEU A 10 -19.26 -6.37 20.57
N ASN A 11 -18.82 -5.81 21.70
CA ASN A 11 -19.58 -4.80 22.42
C ASN A 11 -19.76 -3.54 21.55
N THR A 12 -21.00 -3.05 21.47
CA THR A 12 -21.47 -1.81 20.82
C THR A 12 -20.61 -0.58 21.12
N ASP A 13 -19.85 -0.58 22.22
CA ASP A 13 -18.93 0.50 22.60
C ASP A 13 -17.73 0.65 21.65
N LEU A 14 -17.25 -0.43 21.01
CA LEU A 14 -16.12 -0.34 20.08
C LEU A 14 -16.53 0.31 18.74
N LYS A 15 -17.74 0.01 18.25
CA LYS A 15 -18.33 0.64 17.06
C LYS A 15 -18.58 2.13 17.27
N ALA A 16 -18.92 2.54 18.49
CA ALA A 16 -19.09 3.95 18.84
C ALA A 16 -17.75 4.69 18.91
N ASN A 17 -16.69 4.06 19.43
CA ASN A 17 -15.38 4.71 19.57
C ASN A 17 -14.67 4.96 18.23
N ILE A 18 -14.82 4.06 17.25
CA ILE A 18 -14.28 4.28 15.89
C ILE A 18 -15.05 5.40 15.17
N ALA A 19 -16.38 5.50 15.36
CA ALA A 19 -17.20 6.57 14.78
C ALA A 19 -16.93 7.96 15.40
N ILE A 20 -16.52 8.01 16.68
CA ILE A 20 -16.20 9.27 17.37
C ILE A 20 -14.80 9.78 16.98
N LEU A 21 -13.84 8.90 16.68
CA LEU A 21 -12.51 9.30 16.21
C LEU A 21 -12.55 9.97 14.82
N LEU A 22 -13.52 9.62 13.97
CA LEU A 22 -13.75 10.24 12.66
C LEU A 22 -14.32 11.67 12.73
N SER A 23 -14.71 12.18 13.91
CA SER A 23 -15.39 13.48 14.06
C SER A 23 -14.64 14.54 14.89
N ILE A 24 -13.41 14.26 15.35
CA ILE A 24 -12.58 15.23 16.15
C ILE A 24 -11.39 15.80 15.35
N ALA A 25 -11.26 15.52 14.04
CA ALA A 25 -10.22 16.11 13.19
C ALA A 25 -10.55 17.52 12.65
N ALA A 26 -11.47 18.26 13.29
CA ALA A 26 -11.84 19.61 12.87
C ALA A 26 -12.05 20.54 14.07
N LEU A 27 -10.96 21.07 14.64
CA LEU A 27 -10.82 22.44 15.13
C LEU A 27 -9.51 22.55 15.94
N ALA A 28 -8.46 23.12 15.34
CA ALA A 28 -7.54 24.07 15.97
C ALA A 28 -6.25 24.26 15.15
N VAL A 29 -6.30 24.96 14.01
CA VAL A 29 -5.14 25.76 13.57
C VAL A 29 -5.65 27.03 12.93
N SER A 30 -5.77 28.08 13.74
CA SER A 30 -5.80 29.47 13.27
C SER A 30 -5.49 30.32 14.49
N LEU A 31 -4.23 30.74 14.61
CA LEU A 31 -3.76 31.98 15.27
C LEU A 31 -2.26 31.87 15.57
N PHE A 32 -1.42 31.73 14.55
CA PHE A 32 -0.09 32.36 14.51
C PHE A 32 0.25 32.59 13.05
N GLY A 33 -0.05 33.81 12.58
CA GLY A 33 0.61 34.33 11.39
C GLY A 33 2.09 34.52 11.70
N GLY A 34 2.96 33.89 10.93
CA GLY A 34 4.40 34.02 11.06
C GLY A 34 5.11 33.39 9.87
N GLY A 35 5.37 34.20 8.84
CA GLY A 35 6.39 33.96 7.81
C GLY A 35 6.29 32.63 7.07
N GLY A 36 5.47 32.57 6.02
CA GLY A 36 5.62 31.53 5.00
C GLY A 36 7.01 31.63 4.38
N LEU A 37 7.93 30.77 4.82
CA LEU A 37 9.05 30.35 4.00
C LEU A 37 8.44 29.86 2.69
N LEU A 38 8.70 30.57 1.60
CA LEU A 38 8.45 30.06 0.26
C LEU A 38 9.20 28.72 0.20
N LYS A 39 8.47 27.59 0.26
CA LYS A 39 9.04 26.28 -0.02
C LYS A 39 9.70 26.41 -1.40
N PRO A 40 10.99 26.12 -1.55
CA PRO A 40 11.63 26.25 -2.84
C PRO A 40 10.88 25.35 -3.84
N SER A 41 10.38 25.95 -4.92
CA SER A 41 9.86 25.21 -6.06
C SER A 41 10.93 24.23 -6.52
N VAL A 42 10.58 22.96 -6.73
CA VAL A 42 11.52 21.99 -7.29
C VAL A 42 11.97 22.49 -8.67
N PRO A 43 13.30 22.59 -8.92
CA PRO A 43 13.79 22.84 -10.26
C PRO A 43 13.16 21.83 -11.22
N ASP A 44 12.63 22.32 -12.34
CA ASP A 44 12.14 21.49 -13.44
C ASP A 44 10.83 20.71 -13.19
N GLY A 45 10.03 21.09 -12.18
CA GLY A 45 8.67 20.57 -11.96
C GLY A 45 8.64 19.13 -11.41
N PRO A 46 7.50 18.42 -11.53
CA PRO A 46 7.34 17.07 -10.97
C PRO A 46 8.36 16.04 -11.47
N GLU A 47 8.69 16.04 -12.77
CA GLU A 47 9.71 15.15 -13.33
C GLU A 47 11.11 15.45 -12.77
N GLY A 48 11.43 16.72 -12.54
CA GLY A 48 12.66 17.15 -11.87
C GLY A 48 12.73 16.65 -10.43
N PHE A 49 11.62 16.67 -9.71
CA PHE A 49 11.50 16.12 -8.35
C PHE A 49 11.72 14.61 -8.32
N ILE A 50 11.07 13.87 -9.23
CA ILE A 50 11.23 12.41 -9.36
C ILE A 50 12.70 12.07 -9.63
N LYS A 51 13.34 12.73 -10.60
CA LYS A 51 14.75 12.50 -10.93
C LYS A 51 15.68 12.84 -9.77
N GLN A 52 15.42 13.92 -9.04
CA GLN A 52 16.23 14.29 -7.90
C GLN A 52 16.09 13.27 -6.76
N THR A 53 14.87 12.82 -6.48
CA THR A 53 14.59 11.78 -5.50
C THR A 53 15.27 10.46 -5.85
N ALA A 54 15.26 10.08 -7.14
CA ALA A 54 16.00 8.92 -7.62
C ALA A 54 17.50 9.04 -7.33
N LYS A 55 18.11 10.19 -7.68
CA LYS A 55 19.53 10.45 -7.40
C LYS A 55 19.87 10.40 -5.91
N ASP A 56 18.98 10.93 -5.07
CA ASP A 56 19.15 10.91 -3.62
C ASP A 56 19.02 9.48 -3.05
N ALA A 57 18.29 8.60 -3.73
CA ALA A 57 18.25 7.17 -3.46
C ALA A 57 19.47 6.38 -4.01
N GLY A 58 20.41 7.04 -4.71
CA GLY A 58 21.72 6.49 -5.08
C GLY A 58 22.01 6.39 -6.57
N ILE A 59 20.98 6.34 -7.43
CA ILE A 59 21.20 6.14 -8.87
C ILE A 59 21.92 7.33 -9.52
N GLY A 60 22.96 7.04 -10.30
CA GLY A 60 23.68 8.06 -11.05
C GLY A 60 22.80 8.75 -12.10
N GLY A 61 22.88 10.07 -12.24
CA GLY A 61 21.98 10.84 -13.12
C GLY A 61 21.97 10.37 -14.60
N ARG A 62 23.12 9.95 -15.15
CA ARG A 62 23.17 9.36 -16.51
C ARG A 62 22.51 7.99 -16.56
N THR A 63 22.72 7.16 -15.53
CA THR A 63 22.12 5.82 -15.42
C THR A 63 20.61 5.94 -15.33
N TYR A 64 20.11 6.89 -14.54
CA TYR A 64 18.69 7.23 -14.49
C TYR A 64 18.15 7.60 -15.88
N ASP A 65 18.79 8.56 -16.56
CA ASP A 65 18.34 9.02 -17.89
C ASP A 65 18.27 7.88 -18.92
N GLN A 66 19.22 6.94 -18.85
CA GLN A 66 19.21 5.75 -19.71
C GLN A 66 18.14 4.74 -19.31
N CYS A 67 17.89 4.59 -18.01
CA CYS A 67 16.94 3.61 -17.50
C CYS A 67 15.49 3.99 -17.78
N ILE A 68 15.12 5.27 -17.63
CA ILE A 68 13.74 5.70 -17.89
C ILE A 68 13.35 5.63 -19.38
N GLU A 69 14.34 5.54 -20.28
CA GLU A 69 14.15 5.30 -21.72
C GLU A 69 14.11 3.79 -22.06
N ASP A 70 14.38 2.91 -21.08
CA ASP A 70 14.40 1.47 -21.26
C ASP A 70 12.98 0.90 -21.34
N THR A 71 12.61 0.43 -22.52
CA THR A 71 11.28 -0.12 -22.81
C THR A 71 10.97 -1.44 -22.08
N THR A 72 11.93 -1.99 -21.32
CA THR A 72 11.73 -3.21 -20.52
C THR A 72 11.16 -2.94 -19.13
N ILE A 73 11.19 -1.70 -18.65
CA ILE A 73 10.66 -1.34 -17.31
C ILE A 73 9.13 -1.31 -17.28
N GLU A 74 8.50 -0.60 -18.22
CA GLU A 74 7.04 -0.45 -18.26
C GLU A 74 6.29 -1.81 -18.28
N PRO A 75 6.73 -2.86 -19.01
CA PRO A 75 6.12 -4.19 -18.91
C PRO A 75 6.07 -4.79 -17.51
N LEU A 76 7.04 -4.50 -16.62
CA LEU A 76 7.02 -4.96 -15.23
C LEU A 76 5.86 -4.32 -14.46
N ILE A 77 5.69 -3.01 -14.62
CA ILE A 77 4.60 -2.23 -14.03
C ILE A 77 3.24 -2.71 -14.56
N LEU A 78 3.16 -2.99 -15.87
CA LEU A 78 1.94 -3.50 -16.48
C LEU A 78 1.60 -4.93 -16.04
N GLU A 79 2.56 -5.72 -15.58
CA GLU A 79 2.29 -7.04 -14.98
C GLU A 79 1.44 -6.89 -13.71
N ASP A 80 1.80 -5.95 -12.83
CA ASP A 80 1.03 -5.62 -11.62
C ASP A 80 -0.37 -5.08 -11.95
N VAL A 81 -0.47 -4.20 -12.95
CA VAL A 81 -1.77 -3.68 -13.43
C VAL A 81 -2.64 -4.81 -13.99
N ASN A 82 -2.07 -5.74 -14.75
CA ASN A 82 -2.82 -6.87 -15.31
C ASN A 82 -3.28 -7.84 -14.23
N GLU A 83 -2.46 -8.05 -13.21
CA GLU A 83 -2.82 -8.86 -12.05
C GLU A 83 -4.04 -8.29 -11.32
N THR A 84 -4.04 -6.99 -11.00
CA THR A 84 -5.20 -6.34 -10.38
C THR A 84 -6.46 -6.44 -11.23
N ASN A 85 -6.36 -6.21 -12.54
CA ASN A 85 -7.50 -6.35 -13.45
C ASN A 85 -8.07 -7.78 -13.47
N ALA A 86 -7.22 -8.81 -13.39
CA ALA A 86 -7.65 -10.20 -13.32
C ALA A 86 -8.40 -10.48 -12.00
N ILE A 87 -7.88 -9.97 -10.87
CA ILE A 87 -8.53 -10.06 -9.57
C ILE A 87 -9.88 -9.35 -9.59
N ALA A 88 -9.94 -8.12 -10.11
CA ALA A 88 -11.17 -7.34 -10.21
C ALA A 88 -12.26 -8.09 -10.99
N SER A 89 -11.86 -8.65 -12.13
CA SER A 89 -12.77 -9.39 -13.00
C SER A 89 -13.29 -10.66 -12.34
N PHE A 90 -12.44 -11.37 -11.59
CA PHE A 90 -12.86 -12.58 -10.90
C PHE A 90 -13.76 -12.27 -9.70
N ALA A 91 -13.38 -11.26 -8.91
CA ALA A 91 -14.10 -10.85 -7.71
C ALA A 91 -15.34 -9.98 -8.01
N GLU A 92 -15.72 -9.83 -9.29
CA GLU A 92 -16.83 -9.01 -9.76
C GLU A 92 -16.79 -7.56 -9.20
N MET A 93 -15.58 -7.03 -8.99
CA MET A 93 -15.37 -5.69 -8.45
C MET A 93 -15.61 -4.65 -9.54
N ALA A 94 -16.40 -3.62 -9.22
CA ALA A 94 -16.69 -2.50 -10.11
C ALA A 94 -15.50 -1.51 -10.18
N GLY A 95 -14.39 -1.97 -10.76
CA GLY A 95 -13.13 -1.23 -10.85
C GLY A 95 -12.25 -1.37 -9.61
N ILE A 96 -10.96 -1.14 -9.79
CA ILE A 96 -9.97 -1.09 -8.70
C ILE A 96 -9.39 0.33 -8.65
N GLY A 97 -9.48 0.96 -7.49
CA GLY A 97 -8.76 2.19 -7.16
C GLY A 97 -7.54 1.87 -6.29
N THR A 98 -6.78 2.90 -5.94
CA THR A 98 -5.61 2.75 -5.07
C THR A 98 -5.80 3.47 -3.73
N PRO A 99 -5.27 2.92 -2.62
CA PRO A 99 -4.56 1.65 -2.53
C PRO A 99 -5.53 0.46 -2.60
N PHE A 100 -5.10 -0.64 -3.21
CA PHE A 100 -5.79 -1.93 -3.14
C PHE A 100 -4.88 -2.92 -2.45
N ASN A 101 -5.29 -3.43 -1.30
CA ASN A 101 -4.44 -4.28 -0.46
C ASN A 101 -5.00 -5.70 -0.46
N VAL A 102 -4.13 -6.69 -0.37
CA VAL A 102 -4.53 -8.09 -0.23
C VAL A 102 -3.67 -8.74 0.84
N ILE A 103 -4.33 -9.25 1.89
CA ILE A 103 -3.69 -10.03 2.94
C ILE A 103 -3.75 -11.51 2.52
N VAL A 104 -2.59 -12.14 2.43
CA VAL A 104 -2.42 -13.52 1.98
C VAL A 104 -1.78 -14.35 3.09
N THR A 105 -2.39 -15.49 3.39
CA THR A 105 -1.88 -16.50 4.34
C THR A 105 -1.92 -17.88 3.69
N ASP A 106 -1.55 -18.93 4.43
CA ASP A 106 -1.72 -20.32 3.97
C ASP A 106 -3.20 -20.74 3.85
N ARG A 107 -4.13 -19.94 4.42
CA ARG A 107 -5.55 -20.29 4.54
C ARG A 107 -6.50 -19.30 3.86
N GLN A 108 -6.13 -18.03 3.76
CA GLN A 108 -7.05 -16.96 3.38
C GLN A 108 -6.42 -15.97 2.40
N VAL A 109 -7.28 -15.37 1.58
CA VAL A 109 -6.97 -14.20 0.74
C VAL A 109 -8.03 -13.15 1.00
N ILE A 110 -7.62 -12.05 1.62
CA ILE A 110 -8.52 -11.03 2.14
C ILE A 110 -8.24 -9.72 1.41
N PRO A 111 -9.06 -9.33 0.43
CA PRO A 111 -8.93 -8.05 -0.25
C PRO A 111 -9.45 -6.92 0.63
N VAL A 112 -8.60 -5.94 0.89
CA VAL A 112 -8.91 -4.72 1.64
C VAL A 112 -8.76 -3.53 0.70
N SER A 113 -9.88 -3.15 0.08
CA SER A 113 -9.92 -2.07 -0.91
C SER A 113 -9.97 -0.69 -0.26
N GLY A 114 -9.01 0.17 -0.56
CA GLY A 114 -8.93 1.55 -0.07
C GLY A 114 -8.04 1.73 1.16
N ALA A 115 -7.94 2.98 1.60
CA ALA A 115 -7.08 3.40 2.71
C ALA A 115 -7.76 3.23 4.07
N TYR A 116 -7.86 1.98 4.52
CA TYR A 116 -8.31 1.65 5.88
C TYR A 116 -7.26 2.05 6.93
N PRO A 117 -7.70 2.38 8.16
CA PRO A 117 -6.80 2.80 9.22
C PRO A 117 -6.03 1.60 9.80
N TYR A 118 -4.95 1.90 10.50
CA TYR A 118 -4.07 0.92 11.16
C TYR A 118 -4.84 -0.10 12.00
N GLU A 119 -5.85 0.33 12.77
CA GLU A 119 -6.60 -0.53 13.69
C GLU A 119 -7.34 -1.67 13.00
N LEU A 120 -7.75 -1.51 11.73
CA LEU A 120 -8.37 -2.61 10.99
C LEU A 120 -7.33 -3.67 10.63
N PHE A 121 -6.16 -3.25 10.14
CA PHE A 121 -5.10 -4.18 9.80
C PHE A 121 -4.60 -4.90 11.06
N GLU A 122 -4.40 -4.17 12.16
CA GLU A 122 -4.01 -4.76 13.45
C GLU A 122 -5.03 -5.80 13.95
N LEU A 123 -6.34 -5.50 13.86
CA LEU A 123 -7.40 -6.46 14.18
C LEU A 123 -7.30 -7.73 13.33
N ILE A 124 -7.17 -7.59 12.01
CA ILE A 124 -7.10 -8.73 11.09
C ILE A 124 -5.85 -9.57 11.38
N LEU A 125 -4.68 -8.94 11.48
CA LEU A 125 -3.41 -9.63 11.70
C LEU A 125 -3.39 -10.35 13.04
N ASN A 126 -3.76 -9.68 14.14
CA ASN A 126 -3.83 -10.32 15.46
C ASN A 126 -4.79 -11.50 15.48
N THR A 127 -5.96 -11.38 14.81
CA THR A 127 -6.93 -12.48 14.74
C THR A 127 -6.35 -13.67 13.99
N ILE A 128 -5.66 -13.44 12.87
CA ILE A 128 -5.00 -14.49 12.09
C ILE A 128 -3.86 -15.12 12.89
N GLU A 129 -3.02 -14.34 13.57
CA GLU A 129 -1.93 -14.87 14.39
C GLU A 129 -2.46 -15.74 15.55
N GLU A 130 -3.55 -15.33 16.19
CA GLU A 130 -4.13 -16.06 17.33
C GLU A 130 -4.94 -17.31 16.92
N GLN A 131 -5.70 -17.22 15.82
CA GLN A 131 -6.72 -18.22 15.45
C GLN A 131 -6.37 -18.97 14.17
N GLY A 132 -5.39 -18.49 13.40
CA GLY A 132 -5.00 -18.96 12.08
C GLY A 132 -5.89 -18.46 10.94
N SER A 133 -7.02 -17.80 11.24
CA SER A 133 -7.93 -17.20 10.25
C SER A 133 -8.89 -16.24 10.92
N ILE A 134 -9.38 -15.24 10.18
CA ILE A 134 -10.49 -14.37 10.57
C ILE A 134 -11.78 -14.81 9.87
N ASP A 135 -12.91 -14.81 10.57
CA ASP A 135 -14.17 -15.26 10.00
C ASP A 135 -14.85 -14.19 9.12
N GLN A 136 -15.66 -14.66 8.17
CA GLN A 136 -16.38 -13.79 7.22
C GLN A 136 -17.43 -12.89 7.90
N GLU A 137 -17.98 -13.27 9.06
CA GLU A 137 -18.91 -12.40 9.79
C GLU A 137 -18.17 -11.17 10.36
N THR A 138 -16.94 -11.35 10.84
CA THR A 138 -16.06 -10.26 11.26
C THR A 138 -15.66 -9.37 10.10
N LEU A 139 -15.20 -9.94 8.98
CA LEU A 139 -14.82 -9.17 7.77
C LEU A 139 -15.99 -8.36 7.19
N ALA A 140 -17.18 -8.93 7.16
CA ALA A 140 -18.38 -8.26 6.63
C ALA A 140 -18.77 -7.00 7.43
N GLN A 141 -18.33 -6.84 8.68
CA GLN A 141 -18.55 -5.61 9.46
C GLN A 141 -17.79 -4.40 8.88
N PHE A 142 -16.80 -4.65 8.04
CA PHE A 142 -15.98 -3.66 7.34
C PHE A 142 -16.20 -3.69 5.83
N GLU A 143 -17.31 -4.29 5.36
CA GLU A 143 -17.61 -4.45 3.93
C GLU A 143 -16.52 -5.23 3.16
N ILE A 144 -15.79 -6.11 3.86
CA ILE A 144 -14.77 -6.98 3.29
C ILE A 144 -15.35 -8.38 3.07
N THR A 145 -15.08 -8.94 1.90
CA THR A 145 -15.42 -10.31 1.54
C THR A 145 -14.14 -11.05 1.20
N GLU A 146 -13.87 -12.14 1.91
CA GLU A 146 -12.78 -13.06 1.60
C GLU A 146 -12.95 -13.63 0.19
N LEU A 147 -11.85 -13.79 -0.53
CA LEU A 147 -11.86 -14.42 -1.85
C LEU A 147 -11.69 -15.93 -1.71
N ASP A 148 -12.45 -16.67 -2.52
CA ASP A 148 -12.29 -18.13 -2.61
C ASP A 148 -10.84 -18.50 -2.94
N TYR A 149 -10.38 -19.65 -2.46
CA TYR A 149 -9.00 -20.10 -2.67
C TYR A 149 -8.61 -20.22 -4.16
N GLU A 150 -9.56 -20.42 -5.07
CA GLU A 150 -9.24 -20.44 -6.50
C GLU A 150 -8.74 -19.07 -7.02
N VAL A 151 -9.07 -17.97 -6.33
CA VAL A 151 -8.55 -16.62 -6.62
C VAL A 151 -7.09 -16.48 -6.24
N VAL A 152 -6.60 -17.26 -5.26
CA VAL A 152 -5.18 -17.31 -4.89
C VAL A 152 -4.31 -17.57 -6.12
N ARG A 153 -4.80 -18.36 -7.08
CA ARG A 153 -4.07 -18.68 -8.31
C ARG A 153 -3.88 -17.49 -9.24
N LEU A 154 -4.65 -16.41 -9.06
CA LEU A 154 -4.52 -15.17 -9.82
C LEU A 154 -3.43 -14.27 -9.23
N PHE A 155 -3.07 -14.45 -7.96
CA PHE A 155 -1.97 -13.74 -7.33
C PHE A 155 -0.65 -14.43 -7.64
N ARG A 156 0.30 -13.66 -8.16
CA ARG A 156 1.71 -14.01 -8.16
C ARG A 156 2.15 -14.12 -6.69
N PRO A 157 2.68 -15.28 -6.28
CA PRO A 157 3.14 -15.46 -4.92
C PRO A 157 4.24 -14.45 -4.61
N PHE A 158 4.39 -14.10 -3.32
CA PHE A 158 5.52 -13.30 -2.87
C PHE A 158 6.84 -13.98 -3.25
N ASP A 159 7.73 -13.22 -3.88
CA ASP A 159 9.10 -13.62 -4.19
C ASP A 159 10.09 -12.53 -3.74
N PRO A 160 10.91 -12.76 -2.70
CA PRO A 160 11.85 -11.76 -2.19
C PRO A 160 12.98 -11.41 -3.17
N VAL A 161 13.08 -12.11 -4.31
CA VAL A 161 14.04 -11.80 -5.38
C VAL A 161 13.49 -10.76 -6.35
N THR A 162 12.18 -10.77 -6.61
CA THR A 162 11.55 -9.93 -7.64
C THR A 162 10.60 -8.87 -7.09
N ASP A 163 10.01 -9.10 -5.92
CA ASP A 163 9.13 -8.12 -5.27
C ASP A 163 9.93 -7.12 -4.43
N HIS A 164 9.43 -5.88 -4.38
CA HIS A 164 9.90 -4.88 -3.43
C HIS A 164 9.16 -5.05 -2.11
N TYR A 165 9.87 -5.32 -1.02
CA TYR A 165 9.26 -5.65 0.27
C TYR A 165 9.95 -5.05 1.49
N ARG A 166 9.17 -4.86 2.55
CA ARG A 166 9.63 -4.59 3.93
C ARG A 166 9.07 -5.64 4.88
N GLY A 167 9.80 -5.96 5.94
CA GLY A 167 9.44 -7.00 6.91
C GLY A 167 10.20 -8.31 6.68
N SER A 168 9.56 -9.44 6.97
CA SER A 168 10.20 -10.76 6.91
C SER A 168 10.57 -11.18 5.47
N GLY A 169 11.68 -11.90 5.29
CA GLY A 169 11.97 -12.56 4.00
C GLY A 169 11.25 -13.91 3.83
N SER A 170 10.58 -14.39 4.89
CA SER A 170 9.87 -15.67 4.94
C SER A 170 8.64 -15.55 5.85
N PRO A 171 7.65 -14.72 5.48
CA PRO A 171 6.49 -14.42 6.31
C PRO A 171 5.50 -15.58 6.42
N SER A 172 4.73 -15.60 7.51
CA SER A 172 3.44 -16.32 7.56
C SER A 172 2.27 -15.51 7.00
N ILE A 173 2.38 -14.17 7.01
CA ILE A 173 1.37 -13.25 6.49
C ILE A 173 2.03 -12.26 5.51
N THR A 174 1.52 -12.20 4.29
CA THR A 174 1.94 -11.21 3.29
C THR A 174 0.83 -10.21 3.03
N ILE A 175 1.14 -8.92 3.11
CA ILE A 175 0.29 -7.82 2.67
C ILE A 175 0.83 -7.35 1.31
N ILE A 176 0.10 -7.63 0.24
CA ILE A 176 0.40 -7.10 -1.09
C ILE A 176 -0.38 -5.80 -1.27
N GLU A 177 0.32 -4.69 -1.41
CA GLU A 177 -0.27 -3.39 -1.72
C GLU A 177 -0.08 -3.05 -3.19
N TYR A 178 -1.19 -2.87 -3.90
CA TYR A 178 -1.21 -2.26 -5.22
C TYR A 178 -1.42 -0.76 -5.06
N SER A 179 -0.38 -0.01 -5.36
CA SER A 179 -0.24 1.37 -4.93
C SER A 179 0.15 2.29 -6.08
N ASP A 180 -0.09 3.57 -5.87
CA ASP A 180 0.16 4.63 -6.85
C ASP A 180 0.95 5.74 -6.14
N LEU A 181 2.15 6.02 -6.64
CA LEU A 181 3.09 6.96 -6.07
C LEU A 181 2.63 8.43 -6.10
N GLU A 182 1.54 8.77 -6.78
CA GLU A 182 0.89 10.09 -6.76
C GLU A 182 -0.44 10.09 -5.98
N CYS A 183 -0.89 8.92 -5.51
CA CYS A 183 -2.17 8.81 -4.83
C CYS A 183 -2.07 9.25 -3.35
N PRO A 184 -2.83 10.29 -2.92
CA PRO A 184 -2.81 10.75 -1.53
C PRO A 184 -3.44 9.77 -0.54
N PHE A 185 -4.18 8.76 -1.02
CA PHE A 185 -4.69 7.66 -0.18
C PHE A 185 -3.61 6.59 0.03
N CYS A 186 -2.80 6.31 -0.99
CA CYS A 186 -1.64 5.42 -0.89
C CYS A 186 -0.62 5.98 0.09
N ALA A 187 -0.34 7.29 0.04
CA ALA A 187 0.55 7.95 1.00
C ALA A 187 0.14 7.72 2.47
N ARG A 188 -1.17 7.61 2.76
CA ARG A 188 -1.65 7.32 4.12
C ARG A 188 -1.48 5.86 4.51
N VAL A 189 -1.72 4.94 3.58
CA VAL A 189 -1.50 3.51 3.82
C VAL A 189 -0.02 3.18 3.95
N HIS A 190 0.84 3.90 3.24
CA HIS A 190 2.29 3.79 3.35
C HIS A 190 2.77 3.97 4.81
N ASP A 191 2.27 4.99 5.52
CA ASP A 191 2.59 5.18 6.94
C ASP A 191 2.00 4.07 7.82
N THR A 192 0.76 3.62 7.54
CA THR A 192 0.14 2.49 8.23
C THR A 192 1.00 1.23 8.12
N PHE A 193 1.42 0.86 6.92
CA PHE A 193 2.18 -0.37 6.70
C PHE A 193 3.62 -0.30 7.18
N LYS A 194 4.25 0.89 7.20
CA LYS A 194 5.50 1.09 7.93
C LYS A 194 5.36 0.71 9.40
N GLN A 195 4.30 1.18 10.07
CA GLN A 195 4.05 0.83 11.46
C GLN A 195 3.78 -0.67 11.62
N ILE A 196 2.95 -1.27 10.76
CA ILE A 196 2.62 -2.70 10.82
C ILE A 196 3.88 -3.57 10.72
N VAL A 197 4.77 -3.35 9.75
CA VAL A 197 5.97 -4.19 9.60
C VAL A 197 7.03 -3.92 10.67
N ASP A 198 7.02 -2.75 11.32
CA ASP A 198 7.86 -2.46 12.48
C ASP A 198 7.39 -3.22 13.74
N GLU A 199 6.09 -3.46 13.87
CA GLU A 199 5.47 -4.08 15.05
C GLU A 199 5.22 -5.59 14.90
N HIS A 200 5.05 -6.09 13.67
CA HIS A 200 4.80 -7.51 13.36
C HIS A 200 5.98 -8.14 12.61
N THR A 201 6.85 -8.84 13.32
CA THR A 201 8.10 -9.39 12.75
C THR A 201 7.90 -10.52 11.73
N ASP A 202 6.72 -11.15 11.70
CA ASP A 202 6.38 -12.25 10.78
C ASP A 202 5.51 -11.80 9.59
N VAL A 203 5.23 -10.50 9.50
CA VAL A 203 4.50 -9.89 8.39
C VAL A 203 5.49 -9.37 7.35
N THR A 204 5.08 -9.44 6.08
CA THR A 204 5.76 -8.79 4.96
C THR A 204 4.80 -7.87 4.24
N TRP A 205 5.25 -6.66 3.96
CA TRP A 205 4.56 -5.73 3.08
C TRP A 205 5.28 -5.69 1.74
N VAL A 206 4.56 -6.07 0.69
CA VAL A 206 4.99 -6.04 -0.71
C VAL A 206 4.35 -4.86 -1.40
N TYR A 207 5.14 -4.07 -2.13
CA TYR A 207 4.66 -3.01 -2.98
C TYR A 207 4.56 -3.49 -4.44
N ARG A 208 3.41 -3.28 -5.08
CA ARG A 208 3.17 -3.48 -6.51
C ARG A 208 2.53 -2.25 -7.13
N HIS A 209 2.81 -1.99 -8.40
CA HIS A 209 2.39 -0.77 -9.06
C HIS A 209 0.95 -0.84 -9.59
N LEU A 210 0.16 0.20 -9.32
CA LEU A 210 -1.13 0.44 -9.95
C LEU A 210 -1.28 1.93 -10.33
N PRO A 211 -0.45 2.46 -11.24
CA PRO A 211 -0.52 3.86 -11.64
C PRO A 211 -1.84 4.15 -12.35
N LEU A 212 -2.65 5.03 -11.78
CA LEU A 212 -3.96 5.39 -12.33
C LEU A 212 -3.80 6.43 -13.44
N SER A 213 -4.56 6.29 -14.52
CA SER A 213 -4.40 7.13 -15.71
C SER A 213 -4.71 8.63 -15.52
N PHE A 214 -5.39 8.97 -14.42
CA PHE A 214 -5.69 10.35 -14.02
C PHE A 214 -4.64 10.96 -13.08
N HIS A 215 -3.61 10.18 -12.72
CA HIS A 215 -2.42 10.62 -11.99
C HIS A 215 -1.24 10.73 -12.99
N PRO A 216 -0.97 11.94 -13.55
CA PRO A 216 0.00 12.12 -14.63
C PRO A 216 1.45 11.74 -14.27
N GLN A 217 1.82 11.75 -12.99
CA GLN A 217 3.13 11.43 -12.45
C GLN A 217 3.21 10.01 -11.86
N ALA A 218 2.10 9.30 -11.71
CA ALA A 218 2.10 7.92 -11.21
C ALA A 218 2.99 6.98 -12.04
N MET A 219 2.80 6.95 -13.38
CA MET A 219 3.62 6.11 -14.26
C MET A 219 5.09 6.57 -14.32
N PRO A 220 5.43 7.87 -14.49
CA PRO A 220 6.81 8.35 -14.37
C PRO A 220 7.49 7.97 -13.04
N ALA A 221 6.79 8.11 -11.91
CA ALA A 221 7.34 7.77 -10.61
C ALA A 221 7.52 6.25 -10.45
N ALA A 222 6.60 5.44 -10.96
CA ALA A 222 6.71 3.98 -10.99
C ALA A 222 7.96 3.53 -11.77
N ILE A 223 8.13 4.04 -13.01
CA ILE A 223 9.32 3.74 -13.84
C ILE A 223 10.60 4.17 -13.12
N ALA A 224 10.61 5.36 -12.51
CA ALA A 224 11.77 5.85 -11.75
C ALA A 224 12.10 4.94 -10.56
N SER A 225 11.10 4.47 -9.82
CA SER A 225 11.29 3.57 -8.69
C SER A 225 11.88 2.21 -9.12
N GLU A 226 11.41 1.65 -10.23
CA GLU A 226 11.96 0.41 -10.79
C GLU A 226 13.40 0.59 -11.28
N CYS A 227 13.70 1.76 -11.86
CA CYS A 227 15.06 2.13 -12.22
C CYS A 227 15.98 2.20 -11.01
N VAL A 228 15.54 2.83 -9.91
CA VAL A 228 16.29 2.88 -8.65
C VAL A 228 16.51 1.47 -8.11
N ALA A 229 15.47 0.65 -8.08
CA ALA A 229 15.56 -0.71 -7.56
C ALA A 229 16.50 -1.60 -8.38
N ARG A 230 16.47 -1.46 -9.71
CA ARG A 230 17.33 -2.24 -10.61
C ARG A 230 18.82 -1.97 -10.38
N GLU A 231 19.17 -0.71 -10.11
CA GLU A 231 20.56 -0.31 -9.96
C GLU A 231 21.06 -0.43 -8.52
N GLU A 232 20.21 -0.07 -7.54
CA GLU A 232 20.61 0.13 -6.14
C GLU A 232 19.88 -0.81 -5.15
N GLY A 233 18.91 -1.60 -5.63
CA GLY A 233 18.22 -2.64 -4.87
C GLY A 233 17.00 -2.18 -4.06
N ASN A 234 16.41 -3.14 -3.32
CA ASN A 234 15.16 -2.97 -2.57
C ASN A 234 15.21 -1.82 -1.55
N GLU A 235 16.32 -1.64 -0.82
CA GLU A 235 16.43 -0.55 0.16
C GLU A 235 16.31 0.83 -0.52
N ALA A 236 16.93 0.98 -1.70
CA ALA A 236 16.86 2.22 -2.47
C ALA A 236 15.47 2.46 -3.05
N PHE A 237 14.76 1.42 -3.50
CA PHE A 237 13.35 1.50 -3.88
C PHE A 237 12.51 2.11 -2.76
N TRP A 238 12.67 1.59 -1.54
CA TRP A 238 11.89 2.05 -0.39
C TRP A 238 12.28 3.46 0.07
N ASN A 239 13.56 3.83 -0.01
CA ASN A 239 13.99 5.21 0.26
C ASN A 239 13.40 6.21 -0.75
N PHE A 240 13.32 5.80 -2.02
CA PHE A 240 12.66 6.56 -3.07
C PHE A 240 11.16 6.71 -2.77
N ALA A 241 10.44 5.61 -2.55
CA ALA A 241 9.01 5.61 -2.27
C ALA A 241 8.65 6.42 -1.01
N ASP A 242 9.40 6.25 0.09
CA ASP A 242 9.25 7.05 1.32
C ASP A 242 9.34 8.56 1.03
N THR A 243 10.31 8.96 0.20
CA THR A 243 10.51 10.38 -0.14
C THR A 243 9.39 10.91 -1.03
N ILE A 244 8.92 10.12 -2.00
CA ILE A 244 7.80 10.47 -2.86
C ILE A 244 6.51 10.64 -2.05
N PHE A 245 6.17 9.68 -1.19
CA PHE A 245 4.96 9.76 -0.38
C PHE A 245 5.01 10.87 0.67
N ALA A 246 6.18 11.18 1.23
CA ALA A 246 6.35 12.29 2.16
C ALA A 246 6.21 13.69 1.52
N ASN A 247 6.24 13.79 0.18
CA ASN A 247 6.28 15.05 -0.56
C ASN A 247 5.29 15.07 -1.75
N GLN A 248 4.10 14.50 -1.58
CA GLN A 248 3.07 14.39 -2.63
C GLN A 248 2.73 15.72 -3.31
N GLU A 249 2.87 16.87 -2.63
CA GLU A 249 2.62 18.17 -3.24
C GLU A 249 3.57 18.50 -4.40
N GLN A 250 4.72 17.82 -4.50
CA GLN A 250 5.69 18.01 -5.58
C GLN A 250 5.29 17.27 -6.87
N LEU A 251 4.28 16.41 -6.81
CA LEU A 251 3.77 15.67 -7.96
C LEU A 251 2.52 16.31 -8.59
N GLN A 252 1.99 17.39 -8.00
CA GLN A 252 0.73 18.04 -8.36
C GLN A 252 0.89 19.33 -9.20
#